data_AF-A0A660UTV5-F1
#
_entry.id   AF-A0A660UTV5-F1
#
_cell.length_a   1.000
_cell.length_b   1.000
_cell.length_c   1.000
_cell.angle_alpha   90.00
_cell.angle_beta   90.00
_cell.angle_gamma   90.00
#
_symmetry.space_group_name_H-M   'P 1'
#
loop_
_entity.id
_entity.type
_entity.pdbx_description
1 polymer ?
#
loop_
_entity_poly.entity_id
_entity_poly.type
_entity_poly.pdbx_seq_one_letter_code
_entity_poly.pdbx_strand_id
1 'polypeptide(L)'
;MKRKRGFTLIEVLVVVIILAVLATIVVPRIASSTGDAKNAKCSANWSMLIRALELYGANNNGDYPADQTAFDADILNEDIYFPHGAPTCPYGSSYTYVNTSGSETVTAHNH
;
A
#
# COMPACT_ATOMS: atom_id res chain seq x y z
N MET A 1 5.75 -45.83 -41.91
CA MET A 1 6.71 -44.71 -41.78
C MET A 1 5.95 -43.41 -41.48
N LYS A 2 6.04 -42.86 -40.26
CA LYS A 2 5.45 -41.55 -39.94
C LYS A 2 6.42 -40.45 -40.39
N ARG A 3 6.07 -39.68 -41.43
CA ARG A 3 6.84 -38.49 -41.82
C ARG A 3 6.70 -37.44 -40.72
N LYS A 4 7.78 -37.15 -40.00
CA LYS A 4 7.82 -35.99 -39.10
C LYS A 4 7.83 -34.73 -39.96
N ARG A 5 6.79 -33.90 -39.85
CA ARG A 5 6.80 -32.54 -40.39
C ARG A 5 7.68 -31.69 -39.47
N GLY A 6 8.74 -31.11 -40.02
CA GLY A 6 9.56 -30.10 -39.33
C GLY A 6 8.87 -28.74 -39.40
N PHE A 7 9.06 -27.92 -38.37
CA PHE A 7 8.66 -26.53 -38.37
C PHE A 7 9.39 -25.76 -39.48
N THR A 8 8.68 -24.83 -40.12
CA THR A 8 9.30 -23.94 -41.11
C THR A 8 9.95 -22.74 -40.41
N LEU A 9 11.03 -22.20 -40.98
CA LEU A 9 11.69 -21.01 -40.42
C LEU A 9 10.75 -19.79 -40.36
N ILE A 10 9.83 -19.68 -41.33
CA ILE A 10 8.84 -18.61 -41.41
C ILE A 10 7.85 -18.69 -40.23
N GLU A 11 7.47 -19.91 -39.83
CA GLU A 11 6.54 -20.15 -38.73
C GLU A 11 7.14 -19.69 -37.40
N VAL A 12 8.43 -19.92 -37.17
CA VAL A 12 9.13 -19.40 -35.99
C VAL A 12 9.33 -17.89 -36.07
N LEU A 13 9.62 -17.34 -37.25
CA LEU A 13 9.84 -15.90 -37.46
C LEU A 13 8.59 -15.08 -37.13
N VAL A 14 7.41 -15.52 -37.57
CA VAL A 14 6.15 -14.83 -37.26
C VAL A 14 5.86 -14.87 -35.75
N VAL A 15 6.13 -15.99 -35.09
CA VAL A 15 5.90 -16.13 -33.64
C VAL A 15 6.77 -15.16 -32.83
N VAL A 16 8.07 -15.05 -33.13
CA VAL A 16 8.94 -14.12 -32.39
C VAL A 16 8.58 -12.65 -32.64
N ILE A 17 8.08 -12.31 -33.82
CA ILE A 17 7.57 -10.96 -34.12
C ILE A 17 6.34 -10.65 -33.26
N ILE A 18 5.38 -11.58 -33.17
CA ILE A 18 4.19 -11.41 -32.32
C ILE A 18 4.60 -11.28 -30.84
N LEU A 19 5.53 -12.12 -30.36
CA LEU A 19 6.03 -12.03 -28.98
C LEU A 19 6.72 -10.69 -28.69
N ALA A 20 7.49 -10.15 -29.64
CA ALA A 20 8.14 -8.84 -29.49
C ALA A 20 7.12 -7.70 -29.38
N VAL A 21 6.04 -7.73 -30.16
CA VAL A 21 4.96 -6.73 -30.09
C VAL A 21 4.15 -6.85 -28.79
N LEU A 22 3.85 -8.07 -28.35
CA LEU A 22 3.12 -8.26 -27.09
C LEU A 22 3.95 -7.84 -25.87
N ALA A 23 5.27 -8.09 -25.90
CA ALA A 23 6.17 -7.73 -24.80
C ALA A 23 6.21 -6.21 -24.54
N THR A 24 6.17 -5.37 -25.58
CA THR A 24 6.21 -3.90 -25.41
C THR A 24 4.96 -3.34 -24.75
N ILE A 25 3.79 -3.97 -24.94
CA ILE A 25 2.51 -3.53 -24.36
C ILE A 25 2.37 -3.96 -22.89
N VAL A 26 2.91 -5.12 -22.53
CA VAL A 26 2.72 -5.71 -21.19
C VAL A 26 3.60 -5.04 -20.13
N VAL A 27 4.84 -4.66 -20.48
CA VAL A 27 5.81 -4.05 -19.54
C VAL A 27 5.29 -2.79 -18.84
N PRO A 28 4.74 -1.75 -19.53
CA PRO A 28 4.33 -0.52 -18.87
C PRO A 28 3.12 -0.71 -17.93
N ARG A 29 2.24 -1.69 -18.17
CA ARG A 29 1.06 -1.94 -17.32
C ARG A 29 1.42 -2.47 -15.93
N ILE A 30 2.48 -3.25 -15.80
CA ILE A 30 2.88 -3.85 -14.52
C ILE A 30 3.52 -2.80 -13.60
N ALA A 31 4.22 -1.81 -14.18
CA ALA A 31 4.88 -0.76 -13.43
C ALA A 31 3.89 0.22 -12.77
N SER A 32 2.81 0.63 -13.48
CA SER A 32 1.84 1.59 -12.94
C SER A 32 0.91 0.99 -11.87
N SER A 33 0.52 -0.28 -12.03
CA SER A 33 -0.39 -0.97 -11.09
C SER A 33 0.16 -1.05 -9.66
N THR A 34 1.48 -1.02 -9.49
CA THR A 34 2.11 -1.06 -8.17
C THR A 34 1.95 0.27 -7.43
N GLY A 35 2.01 1.40 -8.15
CA GLY A 35 1.81 2.73 -7.56
C GLY A 35 0.38 2.90 -7.06
N ASP A 36 -0.60 2.58 -7.90
CA ASP A 36 -2.02 2.70 -7.56
C ASP A 36 -2.40 1.81 -6.37
N ALA A 37 -1.87 0.58 -6.33
CA ALA A 37 -2.08 -0.34 -5.22
C ALA A 37 -1.47 0.19 -3.90
N LYS A 38 -0.29 0.82 -3.97
CA LYS A 38 0.33 1.47 -2.80
C LYS A 38 -0.47 2.68 -2.32
N ASN A 39 -0.97 3.50 -3.23
CA ASN A 39 -1.82 4.65 -2.90
C ASN A 39 -3.14 4.21 -2.24
N ALA A 40 -3.80 3.18 -2.80
CA ALA A 40 -5.02 2.61 -2.24
C ALA A 40 -4.76 2.04 -0.83
N LYS A 41 -3.64 1.34 -0.61
CA LYS A 41 -3.23 0.89 0.72
C LYS A 41 -2.96 2.05 1.68
N CYS A 42 -2.30 3.11 1.23
CA CYS A 42 -2.02 4.29 2.05
C CYS A 42 -3.32 4.94 2.54
N SER A 43 -4.30 5.12 1.64
CA SER A 43 -5.62 5.66 1.98
C SER A 43 -6.38 4.74 2.96
N ALA A 44 -6.34 3.42 2.76
CA ALA A 44 -6.95 2.47 3.67
C ALA A 44 -6.32 2.52 5.07
N ASN A 45 -4.98 2.52 5.15
CA ASN A 45 -4.25 2.61 6.40
C ASN A 45 -4.57 3.92 7.14
N TRP A 46 -4.62 5.04 6.41
CA TRP A 46 -5.01 6.33 6.97
C TRP A 46 -6.39 6.27 7.64
N SER A 47 -7.40 5.72 6.95
CA SER A 47 -8.74 5.55 7.53
C SER A 47 -8.76 4.64 8.76
N MET A 48 -7.91 3.61 8.80
CA MET A 48 -7.78 2.75 9.98
C MET A 48 -7.19 3.52 11.17
N LEU A 49 -6.14 4.31 10.94
CA LEU A 49 -5.50 5.13 11.98
C LEU A 49 -6.44 6.18 12.56
N ILE A 50 -7.23 6.87 11.73
CA ILE A 50 -8.24 7.81 12.21
C ILE A 50 -9.27 7.10 13.09
N ARG A 51 -9.79 5.95 12.67
CA ARG A 51 -10.77 5.21 13.47
C ARG A 51 -10.20 4.75 14.81
N ALA A 52 -8.94 4.33 14.83
CA ALA A 52 -8.26 3.97 16.07
C ALA A 52 -8.12 5.18 17.00
N LEU A 53 -7.78 6.35 16.43
CA LEU A 53 -7.69 7.61 17.16
C LEU A 53 -9.06 8.04 17.73
N GLU A 54 -10.13 7.99 16.93
CA GLU A 54 -11.51 8.27 17.37
C GLU A 54 -11.95 7.32 18.48
N LEU A 55 -11.61 6.02 18.38
CA LEU A 55 -11.92 5.03 19.40
C LEU A 55 -11.14 5.30 20.70
N TYR A 56 -9.87 5.67 20.59
CA TYR A 56 -9.05 6.09 21.72
C TYR A 56 -9.67 7.29 22.42
N GLY A 57 -10.02 8.34 21.67
CA GLY A 57 -10.72 9.50 22.22
C GLY A 57 -12.03 9.13 22.91
N ALA A 58 -12.83 8.24 22.31
CA ALA A 58 -14.08 7.77 22.92
C ALA A 58 -13.86 7.03 24.25
N ASN A 59 -12.79 6.27 24.37
CA ASN A 59 -12.44 5.53 25.59
C ASN A 59 -11.80 6.41 26.66
N ASN A 60 -11.15 7.49 26.26
CA ASN A 60 -10.37 8.37 27.12
C ASN A 60 -11.07 9.73 27.35
N ASN A 61 -12.40 9.73 27.45
CA ASN A 61 -13.20 10.93 27.78
C ASN A 61 -13.03 12.11 26.79
N GLY A 62 -12.64 11.85 25.55
CA GLY A 62 -12.36 12.84 24.51
C GLY A 62 -10.91 13.30 24.47
N ASP A 63 -10.04 12.75 25.32
CA ASP A 63 -8.61 13.03 25.27
C ASP A 63 -7.92 12.22 24.18
N TYR A 64 -7.14 12.90 23.36
CA TYR A 64 -6.30 12.29 22.33
C TYR A 64 -4.84 12.23 22.80
N PRO A 65 -3.98 11.41 22.17
CA PRO A 65 -2.57 11.36 22.50
C PRO A 65 -1.92 12.74 22.43
N ALA A 66 -1.07 13.07 23.40
CA ALA A 66 -0.49 14.40 23.52
C ALA A 66 0.59 14.68 22.46
N ASP A 67 1.34 13.65 22.06
CA ASP A 67 2.43 13.73 21.11
C ASP A 67 2.60 12.42 20.34
N GLN A 68 3.61 12.37 19.45
CA GLN A 68 3.95 11.17 18.68
C GLN A 68 4.26 9.97 19.58
N THR A 69 4.92 10.18 20.72
CA THR A 69 5.34 9.09 21.60
C THR A 69 4.13 8.43 22.25
N ALA A 70 3.18 9.24 22.72
CA ALA A 70 1.90 8.76 23.23
C ALA A 70 1.08 8.06 22.13
N PHE A 71 1.06 8.62 20.91
CA PHE A 71 0.38 7.97 19.79
C PHE A 71 0.96 6.58 19.47
N ASP A 72 2.29 6.47 19.45
CA ASP A 72 2.94 5.19 19.18
C ASP A 72 2.67 4.19 20.32
N ALA A 73 2.80 4.61 21.57
CA ALA A 73 2.60 3.76 22.75
C ALA A 73 1.15 3.33 22.93
N ASP A 74 0.21 4.27 22.89
CA ASP A 74 -1.17 4.07 23.32
C ASP A 74 -2.09 3.60 22.19
N ILE A 75 -1.66 3.75 20.92
CA ILE A 75 -2.46 3.38 19.74
C ILE A 75 -1.74 2.36 18.86
N LEU A 76 -0.52 2.65 18.37
CA LEU A 76 0.14 1.76 17.39
C LEU A 76 0.66 0.46 18.00
N ASN A 77 1.14 0.50 19.24
CA ASN A 77 1.71 -0.66 19.92
C ASN A 77 0.69 -1.41 20.80
N GLU A 78 -0.57 -1.00 20.77
CA GLU A 78 -1.64 -1.58 21.57
C GLU A 78 -2.53 -2.52 20.72
N ASP A 79 -2.61 -3.78 21.16
CA ASP A 79 -3.37 -4.83 20.47
C ASP A 79 -4.88 -4.56 20.45
N ILE A 80 -5.38 -3.68 21.33
CA ILE A 80 -6.79 -3.31 21.37
C ILE A 80 -7.23 -2.54 20.12
N TYR A 81 -6.33 -1.76 19.51
CA TYR A 81 -6.61 -0.99 18.29
C TYR A 81 -6.15 -1.72 17.03
N PHE A 82 -5.03 -2.44 17.12
CA PHE A 82 -4.45 -3.19 16.01
C PHE A 82 -4.06 -4.61 16.41
N PRO A 83 -5.02 -5.54 16.57
CA PRO A 83 -4.76 -6.91 17.05
C PRO A 83 -3.94 -7.78 16.09
N HIS A 84 -3.68 -7.29 14.88
CA HIS A 84 -2.87 -7.94 13.86
C HIS A 84 -1.61 -7.13 13.50
N GLY A 85 -1.27 -6.15 14.35
CA GLY A 85 -0.17 -5.22 14.14
C GLY A 85 -0.62 -3.94 13.44
N ALA A 86 0.02 -2.83 13.82
CA ALA A 86 -0.25 -1.53 13.24
C ALA A 86 0.00 -1.51 11.72
N PRO A 87 -0.79 -0.72 10.97
CA PRO A 87 -0.55 -0.54 9.54
C PRO A 87 0.85 0.05 9.34
N THR A 88 1.57 -0.47 8.34
CA THR A 88 2.86 0.06 7.90
C THR A 88 2.73 0.78 6.58
N CYS A 89 3.50 1.85 6.39
CA CYS A 89 3.46 2.59 5.15
C CYS A 89 4.03 1.74 3.98
N PRO A 90 3.33 1.63 2.83
CA PRO A 90 3.81 0.90 1.64
C PRO A 90 5.09 1.47 0.99
N TYR A 91 5.54 2.65 1.44
CA TYR A 91 6.74 3.32 0.97
C TYR A 91 7.87 3.35 2.00
N GLY A 92 7.64 2.79 3.20
CA GLY A 92 8.68 2.59 4.22
C GLY A 92 8.87 3.73 5.23
N SER A 93 8.09 4.81 5.15
CA SER A 93 8.11 5.90 6.13
C SER A 93 7.20 5.62 7.33
N SER A 94 7.53 6.15 8.51
CA SER A 94 6.63 6.10 9.67
C SER A 94 5.47 7.10 9.56
N TYR A 95 4.37 6.84 10.26
CA TYR A 95 3.25 7.78 10.39
C TYR A 95 3.60 8.88 11.38
N THR A 96 3.34 10.14 11.01
CA THR A 96 3.54 11.27 11.91
C THR A 96 2.21 11.74 12.47
N TYR A 97 2.14 11.92 13.77
CA TYR A 97 1.00 12.42 14.51
C TYR A 97 1.36 13.79 15.08
N VAL A 98 0.51 14.77 14.78
CA VAL A 98 0.61 16.11 15.32
C VAL A 98 -0.70 16.43 16.02
N ASN A 99 -0.61 16.68 17.33
CA ASN A 99 -1.68 17.28 18.11
C ASN A 99 -1.38 18.78 18.23
N THR A 100 -2.15 19.61 17.53
CA THR A 100 -2.19 21.05 17.81
C THR A 100 -3.51 21.32 18.51
N SER A 101 -3.56 22.14 19.56
CA SER A 101 -4.75 22.42 20.38
C SER A 101 -6.06 22.54 19.55
N GLY A 102 -6.79 21.42 19.40
CA GLY A 102 -8.04 21.33 18.63
C GLY A 102 -7.97 20.80 17.19
N SER A 103 -6.84 20.26 16.73
CA SER A 103 -6.66 19.64 15.41
C SER A 103 -5.69 18.47 15.51
N GLU A 104 -6.21 17.25 15.60
CA GLU A 104 -5.41 16.03 15.50
C GLU A 104 -5.19 15.66 14.02
N THR A 105 -3.93 15.58 13.60
CA THR A 105 -3.61 15.18 12.22
C THR A 105 -2.60 14.04 12.22
N VAL A 106 -3.00 12.91 11.64
CA VAL A 106 -2.12 11.75 11.45
C VAL A 106 -1.50 11.83 10.06
N THR A 107 -0.62 12.79 9.80
CA THR A 107 -0.04 12.94 8.46
C THR A 107 0.73 11.66 8.05
N ALA A 108 0.19 10.92 7.08
CA ALA A 108 0.96 10.01 6.26
C ALA A 108 1.93 10.87 5.43
N HIS A 109 3.19 10.49 5.41
CA HIS A 109 4.25 11.13 4.61
C HIS A 109 3.75 11.71 3.27
N ASN A 110 4.25 12.89 2.91
CA ASN A 110 4.00 13.46 1.58
C ASN A 110 4.69 12.61 0.51
N HIS A 111 3.94 12.27 -0.53
CA HIS A 111 4.47 11.75 -1.80
C HIS A 111 4.85 12.89 -2.73
#